data_AF-A0AAD0ZFI6-F1
#
_entry.id   AF-A0AAD0ZFI6-F1
#
_cell.length_a   1.000
_cell.length_b   1.000
_cell.length_c   1.000
_cell.angle_alpha   90.00
_cell.angle_beta   90.00
_cell.angle_gamma   90.00
#
_symmetry.space_group_name_H-M   'P 1'
#
loop_
_entity.id
_entity.type
_entity.pdbx_description
1 polymer ?
#
loop_
_entity_poly.entity_id
_entity_poly.type
_entity_poly.pdbx_seq_one_letter_code
_entity_poly.pdbx_strand_id
1 'polypeptide(L)'
;MKPELRIGVVDSGHTAAQRPQVVAGRRFYLVEDGVGEGDLREDPLGHGSAIIEAIRERAPKARFCVAQVFDQRGVTSALQIASALDWLVSQRVRLINLSLGLRQDRSLLREACAAALARGVLLCASSPAQGEGVFPARYPGVLRVTGDARCTPGEWSWLDSQQADFAACVQGSHPGQSGASLGCAALSGHIAGYLGEHHDADNPQVVQWLQTHARYHGPERRGWP
;
A
#
# COMPACT_ATOMS: atom_id res chain seq x y z
N MET A 1 -7.38 -20.10 -18.31
CA MET A 1 -6.50 -18.92 -18.20
C MET A 1 -6.35 -18.59 -16.73
N LYS A 2 -5.12 -18.40 -16.24
CA LYS A 2 -4.90 -17.93 -14.86
C LYS A 2 -5.40 -16.47 -14.75
N PRO A 3 -6.15 -16.09 -13.70
CA PRO A 3 -6.61 -14.73 -13.54
C PRO A 3 -5.42 -13.77 -13.40
N GLU A 4 -5.50 -12.61 -14.06
CA GLU A 4 -4.48 -11.56 -13.96
C GLU A 4 -4.47 -10.96 -12.55
N LEU A 5 -3.30 -10.95 -11.88
CA LEU A 5 -3.15 -10.32 -10.58
C LEU A 5 -3.17 -8.80 -10.71
N ARG A 6 -4.15 -8.17 -10.07
CA ARG A 6 -4.31 -6.71 -10.02
C ARG A 6 -4.06 -6.16 -8.64
N ILE A 7 -3.21 -5.14 -8.58
CA ILE A 7 -2.82 -4.45 -7.36
C ILE A 7 -3.36 -3.02 -7.41
N GLY A 8 -4.11 -2.62 -6.39
CA GLY A 8 -4.55 -1.25 -6.19
C GLY A 8 -3.45 -0.41 -5.55
N VAL A 9 -3.23 0.80 -6.06
CA VAL A 9 -2.33 1.79 -5.45
C VAL A 9 -3.12 3.07 -5.22
N VAL A 10 -3.22 3.49 -3.96
CA VAL A 10 -3.84 4.76 -3.57
C VAL A 10 -2.72 5.75 -3.25
N ASP A 11 -2.39 6.63 -4.21
CA ASP A 11 -1.24 7.53 -4.09
C ASP A 11 -1.36 8.76 -5.01
N SER A 12 -0.24 9.34 -5.46
CA SER A 12 -0.17 10.61 -6.21
C SER A 12 -0.19 10.45 -7.73
N GLY A 13 -0.15 9.22 -8.26
CA GLY A 13 -0.23 8.94 -9.68
C GLY A 13 0.88 7.98 -10.14
N HIS A 14 1.22 8.05 -11.42
CA HIS A 14 2.33 7.31 -12.02
C HIS A 14 2.99 8.10 -13.15
N THR A 15 4.20 7.71 -13.56
CA THR A 15 4.88 8.29 -14.73
C THR A 15 4.33 7.75 -16.05
N ALA A 16 4.61 8.44 -17.15
CA ALA A 16 4.28 7.95 -18.50
C ALA A 16 4.91 6.57 -18.81
N ALA A 17 6.14 6.32 -18.34
CA ALA A 17 6.85 5.06 -18.55
C ALA A 17 6.15 3.86 -17.87
N GLN A 18 5.41 4.10 -16.78
CA GLN A 18 4.68 3.06 -16.05
C GLN A 18 3.30 2.75 -16.65
N ARG A 19 2.79 3.58 -17.58
CA ARG A 19 1.46 3.43 -18.19
C ARG A 19 1.17 2.03 -18.75
N PRO A 20 2.10 1.29 -19.40
CA PRO A 20 1.81 -0.05 -19.92
C PRO A 20 1.39 -1.08 -18.85
N GLN A 21 1.71 -0.84 -17.58
CA GLN A 21 1.36 -1.73 -16.46
C GLN A 21 0.10 -1.28 -15.71
N VAL A 22 -0.36 -0.05 -15.96
CA VAL A 22 -1.57 0.50 -15.35
C VAL A 22 -2.77 0.14 -16.23
N VAL A 23 -3.61 -0.77 -15.74
CA VAL A 23 -4.77 -1.30 -16.49
C VAL A 23 -6.05 -0.49 -16.25
N ALA A 24 -6.10 0.26 -15.14
CA ALA A 24 -7.18 1.18 -14.83
C ALA A 24 -6.64 2.33 -13.97
N GLY A 25 -7.20 3.52 -14.14
CA GLY A 25 -6.75 4.71 -13.44
C GLY A 25 -7.91 5.65 -13.17
N ARG A 26 -7.95 6.23 -11.97
CA ARG A 26 -8.93 7.26 -11.62
C ARG A 26 -8.37 8.24 -10.61
N ARG A 27 -8.65 9.53 -10.82
CA ARG A 27 -8.31 10.60 -9.89
C ARG A 27 -9.52 11.02 -9.09
N PHE A 28 -9.35 11.23 -7.79
CA PHE A 28 -10.38 11.65 -6.85
C PHE A 28 -9.97 12.97 -6.21
N TYR A 29 -10.86 13.97 -6.27
CA TYR A 29 -10.61 15.31 -5.74
C TYR A 29 -11.86 15.87 -5.07
N LEU A 30 -11.67 16.72 -4.06
CA LEU A 30 -12.80 17.36 -3.40
C LEU A 30 -13.47 18.39 -4.30
N VAL A 31 -14.80 18.39 -4.28
CA VAL A 31 -15.68 19.41 -4.85
C VAL A 31 -16.65 19.89 -3.77
N GLU A 32 -17.42 20.94 -4.02
CA GLU A 32 -18.31 21.57 -3.04
C GLU A 32 -19.23 20.57 -2.32
N ASP A 33 -19.84 19.65 -3.07
CA ASP A 33 -20.80 18.67 -2.54
C ASP A 33 -20.26 17.22 -2.47
N GLY A 34 -18.94 17.01 -2.43
CA GLY A 34 -18.36 15.68 -2.23
C GLY A 34 -17.06 15.41 -2.98
N VAL A 35 -17.03 14.31 -3.75
CA VAL A 35 -15.85 13.88 -4.51
C VAL A 35 -16.14 13.92 -5.99
N GLY A 36 -15.33 14.70 -6.71
CA GLY A 36 -15.22 14.63 -8.15
C GLY A 36 -14.28 13.52 -8.57
N GLU A 37 -14.58 12.91 -9.71
CA GLU A 37 -13.74 11.91 -10.36
C GLU A 37 -13.22 12.47 -11.68
N GLY A 38 -12.04 12.02 -12.10
CA GLY A 38 -11.53 12.34 -13.42
C GLY A 38 -10.36 11.48 -13.83
N ASP A 39 -9.81 11.78 -14.99
CA ASP A 39 -8.65 11.07 -15.51
C ASP A 39 -7.41 11.32 -14.65
N LEU A 40 -6.54 10.31 -14.63
CA LEU A 40 -5.23 10.41 -14.04
C LEU A 40 -4.43 11.55 -14.66
N ARG A 41 -3.69 12.23 -13.81
CA ARG A 41 -2.65 13.18 -14.20
C ARG A 41 -1.30 12.53 -13.99
N GLU A 42 -0.28 13.04 -14.69
CA GLU A 42 1.11 12.68 -14.39
C GLU A 42 1.39 12.93 -12.91
N ASP A 43 2.18 12.05 -12.31
CA ASP A 43 2.47 12.06 -10.88
C ASP A 43 3.17 13.37 -10.46
N PRO A 44 2.46 14.29 -9.78
CA PRO A 44 3.01 15.59 -9.47
C PRO A 44 3.99 15.55 -8.29
N LEU A 45 3.97 14.47 -7.50
CA LEU A 45 4.82 14.34 -6.31
C LEU A 45 5.98 13.37 -6.53
N GLY A 46 5.91 12.53 -7.57
CA GLY A 46 6.83 11.42 -7.81
C GLY A 46 6.69 10.27 -6.81
N HIS A 47 5.88 10.43 -5.76
CA HIS A 47 5.71 9.46 -4.69
C HIS A 47 5.00 8.20 -5.18
N GLY A 48 3.84 8.32 -5.82
CA GLY A 48 3.09 7.18 -6.35
C GLY A 48 3.87 6.38 -7.38
N SER A 49 4.68 7.06 -8.20
CA SER A 49 5.59 6.42 -9.15
C SER A 49 6.66 5.59 -8.45
N ALA A 50 7.24 6.11 -7.35
CA ALA A 50 8.20 5.36 -6.54
C ALA A 50 7.55 4.15 -5.84
N ILE A 51 6.29 4.27 -5.40
CA ILE A 51 5.53 3.16 -4.80
C ILE A 51 5.30 2.05 -5.83
N ILE A 52 4.85 2.39 -7.05
CA ILE A 52 4.66 1.42 -8.13
C ILE A 52 5.97 0.73 -8.49
N GLU A 53 7.07 1.47 -8.54
CA GLU A 53 8.41 0.95 -8.77
C GLU A 53 8.80 -0.11 -7.73
N ALA A 54 8.69 0.23 -6.44
CA ALA A 54 9.06 -0.66 -5.33
C ALA A 54 8.24 -1.96 -5.30
N ILE A 55 6.95 -1.89 -5.63
CA ILE A 55 6.10 -3.09 -5.78
C ILE A 55 6.58 -3.93 -6.98
N ARG A 56 6.85 -3.27 -8.12
CA ARG A 56 7.23 -3.95 -9.37
C ARG A 56 8.55 -4.69 -9.28
N GLU A 57 9.53 -4.17 -8.57
CA GLU A 57 10.82 -4.84 -8.36
C GLU A 57 10.66 -6.27 -7.83
N ARG A 58 9.63 -6.51 -7.02
CA ARG A 58 9.33 -7.82 -6.40
C ARG A 58 8.24 -8.59 -7.15
N ALA A 59 7.38 -7.89 -7.88
CA ALA A 59 6.34 -8.48 -8.70
C ALA A 59 6.32 -7.88 -10.13
N PRO A 60 7.29 -8.23 -11.01
CA PRO A 60 7.43 -7.61 -12.34
C PRO A 60 6.24 -7.82 -13.27
N LYS A 61 5.41 -8.84 -13.00
CA LYS A 61 4.21 -9.18 -13.78
C LYS A 61 2.93 -8.56 -13.20
N ALA A 62 3.02 -7.84 -12.09
CA ALA A 62 1.85 -7.20 -11.47
C ALA A 62 1.26 -6.14 -12.41
N ARG A 63 -0.06 -6.03 -12.38
CA ARG A 63 -0.80 -4.98 -13.09
C ARG A 63 -1.49 -4.08 -12.08
N PHE A 64 -1.53 -2.79 -12.38
CA PHE A 64 -1.90 -1.78 -11.40
C PHE A 64 -3.24 -1.13 -11.74
N CYS A 65 -4.07 -0.95 -10.71
CA CYS A 65 -5.18 -0.01 -10.72
C CYS A 65 -4.78 1.18 -9.85
N VAL A 66 -4.64 2.37 -10.42
CA VAL A 66 -4.10 3.54 -9.71
C VAL A 66 -5.23 4.49 -9.35
N ALA A 67 -5.41 4.72 -8.06
CA ALA A 67 -6.31 5.74 -7.52
C ALA A 67 -5.48 6.95 -7.07
N GLN A 68 -5.56 8.04 -7.83
CA GLN A 68 -4.83 9.28 -7.52
C GLN A 68 -5.66 10.14 -6.56
N VAL A 69 -5.20 10.27 -5.31
CA VAL A 69 -5.95 10.95 -4.23
C VAL A 69 -5.26 12.17 -3.66
N PHE A 70 -4.01 12.42 -4.02
CA PHE A 70 -3.27 13.60 -3.59
C PHE A 70 -3.45 14.77 -4.56
N ASP A 71 -3.51 15.97 -4.00
CA ASP A 71 -3.31 17.20 -4.76
C ASP A 71 -1.80 17.50 -4.97
N GLN A 72 -1.50 18.62 -5.63
CA GLN A 72 -0.12 19.05 -5.92
C GLN A 72 0.70 19.39 -4.66
N ARG A 73 0.06 19.53 -3.49
CA ARG A 73 0.70 19.81 -2.21
C ARG A 73 0.85 18.57 -1.34
N GLY A 74 0.46 17.39 -1.83
CA GLY A 74 0.47 16.16 -1.05
C GLY A 74 -0.65 16.07 -0.02
N VAL A 75 -1.74 16.82 -0.21
CA VAL A 75 -2.91 16.77 0.67
C VAL A 75 -3.94 15.80 0.12
N THR A 76 -4.57 15.04 1.00
CA THR A 76 -5.70 14.16 0.70
C THR A 76 -6.70 14.16 1.85
N SER A 77 -7.85 13.53 1.67
CA SER A 77 -8.93 13.46 2.65
C SER A 77 -9.47 12.04 2.80
N ALA A 78 -10.09 11.78 3.95
CA ALA A 78 -10.74 10.49 4.22
C ALA A 78 -11.81 10.15 3.18
N LEU A 79 -12.52 11.17 2.69
CA LEU A 79 -13.57 11.04 1.70
C LEU A 79 -13.01 10.66 0.31
N GLN A 80 -11.88 11.26 -0.11
CA GLN A 80 -11.18 10.84 -1.34
C GLN A 80 -10.65 9.41 -1.24
N ILE A 81 -10.05 9.04 -0.10
CA ILE A 81 -9.49 7.69 0.12
C ILE A 81 -10.61 6.65 0.15
N ALA A 82 -11.73 6.92 0.82
CA ALA A 82 -12.89 6.01 0.84
C ALA A 82 -13.43 5.75 -0.57
N SER A 83 -13.62 6.81 -1.36
CA SER A 83 -14.08 6.70 -2.76
C SER A 83 -13.09 5.92 -3.63
N ALA A 84 -11.79 6.12 -3.40
CA ALA A 84 -10.74 5.36 -4.07
C ALA A 84 -10.78 3.86 -3.72
N LEU A 85 -11.02 3.50 -2.45
CA LEU A 85 -11.15 2.11 -2.02
C LEU A 85 -12.34 1.44 -2.70
N ASP A 86 -13.51 2.09 -2.72
CA ASP A 86 -14.70 1.57 -3.37
C ASP A 86 -14.47 1.34 -4.88
N TRP A 87 -13.83 2.30 -5.54
CA TRP A 87 -13.46 2.15 -6.94
C TRP A 87 -12.47 0.99 -7.14
N LEU A 88 -11.41 0.87 -6.34
CA LEU A 88 -10.43 -0.21 -6.47
C LEU A 88 -11.06 -1.60 -6.26
N VAL A 89 -11.97 -1.71 -5.29
CA VAL A 89 -12.78 -2.92 -5.08
C VAL A 89 -13.56 -3.27 -6.35
N SER A 90 -14.19 -2.29 -7.02
CA SER A 90 -14.89 -2.51 -8.29
C SER A 90 -13.96 -3.00 -9.42
N GLN A 91 -12.67 -2.65 -9.36
CA GLN A 91 -11.65 -3.10 -10.30
C GLN A 91 -11.15 -4.53 -10.04
N ARG A 92 -11.68 -5.20 -9.00
CA ARG A 92 -11.34 -6.56 -8.58
C ARG A 92 -9.85 -6.74 -8.27
N VAL A 93 -9.26 -5.75 -7.62
CA VAL A 93 -7.89 -5.85 -7.11
C VAL A 93 -7.83 -6.87 -5.97
N ARG A 94 -6.70 -7.57 -5.85
CA ARG A 94 -6.46 -8.54 -4.76
C ARG A 94 -5.83 -7.93 -3.53
N LEU A 95 -5.01 -6.91 -3.76
CA LEU A 95 -4.24 -6.18 -2.75
C LEU A 95 -4.35 -4.69 -3.04
N ILE A 96 -4.51 -3.88 -2.01
CA ILE A 96 -4.41 -2.42 -2.09
C ILE A 96 -3.26 -1.94 -1.20
N ASN A 97 -2.32 -1.20 -1.80
CA ASN A 97 -1.29 -0.48 -1.08
C ASN A 97 -1.74 0.98 -0.83
N LEU A 98 -1.71 1.38 0.44
CA LEU A 98 -2.03 2.72 0.94
C LEU A 98 -0.78 3.32 1.60
N SER A 99 0.05 4.00 0.82
CA SER A 99 1.27 4.64 1.33
C SER A 99 1.00 6.04 1.90
N LEU A 100 -0.02 6.12 2.76
CA LEU A 100 -0.52 7.37 3.33
C LEU A 100 -1.10 7.15 4.73
N GLY A 101 -1.26 8.25 5.47
CA GLY A 101 -1.84 8.21 6.80
C GLY A 101 -2.54 9.51 7.20
N LEU A 102 -3.74 9.40 7.73
CA LEU A 102 -4.50 10.48 8.36
C LEU A 102 -4.41 10.34 9.88
N ARG A 103 -4.30 11.47 10.59
CA ARG A 103 -4.21 11.46 12.06
C ARG A 103 -5.53 11.09 12.74
N GLN A 104 -6.65 11.44 12.14
CA GLN A 104 -7.96 11.31 12.78
C GLN A 104 -8.77 10.17 12.17
N ASP A 105 -9.43 9.41 13.05
CA ASP A 105 -10.43 8.42 12.68
C ASP A 105 -11.61 9.09 11.98
N ARG A 106 -12.14 8.43 10.96
CA ARG A 106 -13.32 8.82 10.21
C ARG A 106 -14.15 7.57 9.93
N SER A 107 -15.40 7.58 10.37
CA SER A 107 -16.34 6.46 10.18
C SER A 107 -16.41 6.00 8.74
N LEU A 108 -16.54 6.94 7.79
CA LEU A 108 -16.57 6.65 6.37
C LEU A 108 -15.35 5.86 5.88
N LEU A 109 -14.13 6.27 6.28
CA LEU A 109 -12.92 5.57 5.84
C LEU A 109 -12.83 4.19 6.50
N ARG A 110 -13.22 4.08 7.76
CA ARG A 110 -13.29 2.79 8.48
C ARG A 110 -14.26 1.82 7.80
N GLU A 111 -15.43 2.31 7.43
CA GLU A 111 -16.46 1.55 6.72
C GLU A 111 -15.98 1.11 5.33
N ALA A 112 -15.32 1.99 4.57
CA ALA A 112 -14.73 1.65 3.28
C ALA A 112 -13.64 0.56 3.40
N CYS A 113 -12.75 0.67 4.40
CA CYS A 113 -11.77 -0.37 4.68
C CYS A 113 -12.44 -1.71 5.04
N ALA A 114 -13.42 -1.69 5.93
CA ALA A 114 -14.17 -2.89 6.33
C ALA A 114 -14.89 -3.54 5.12
N ALA A 115 -15.48 -2.72 4.24
CA ALA A 115 -16.17 -3.18 3.04
C ALA A 115 -15.22 -3.78 1.99
N ALA A 116 -13.99 -3.28 1.89
CA ALA A 116 -12.95 -3.87 1.04
C ALA A 116 -12.46 -5.21 1.61
N LEU A 117 -12.19 -5.26 2.92
CA LEU A 117 -11.77 -6.49 3.62
C LEU A 117 -12.83 -7.59 3.54
N ALA A 118 -14.11 -7.25 3.71
CA ALA A 118 -15.23 -8.18 3.62
C ALA A 118 -15.37 -8.81 2.22
N ARG A 119 -14.82 -8.18 1.17
CA ARG A 119 -14.76 -8.72 -0.19
C ARG A 119 -13.47 -9.51 -0.46
N GLY A 120 -12.68 -9.78 0.57
CA GLY A 120 -11.43 -10.54 0.47
C GLY A 120 -10.25 -9.75 -0.11
N VAL A 121 -10.35 -8.42 -0.21
CA VAL A 121 -9.22 -7.58 -0.63
C VAL A 121 -8.27 -7.40 0.55
N LEU A 122 -6.99 -7.66 0.35
CA LEU A 122 -5.97 -7.39 1.36
C LEU A 122 -5.61 -5.90 1.34
N LEU A 123 -5.53 -5.28 2.51
CA LEU A 123 -5.14 -3.86 2.64
C LEU A 123 -3.80 -3.77 3.36
N CYS A 124 -2.79 -3.19 2.71
CA CYS A 124 -1.52 -2.82 3.32
C CYS A 124 -1.46 -1.30 3.43
N ALA A 125 -1.31 -0.78 4.64
CA ALA A 125 -1.21 0.66 4.87
C ALA A 125 0.05 1.03 5.64
N SER A 126 0.69 2.11 5.23
CA SER A 126 1.90 2.58 5.90
C SER A 126 1.59 3.07 7.32
N SER A 127 2.42 2.64 8.27
CA SER A 127 2.36 3.03 9.67
C SER A 127 3.69 3.69 10.07
N PRO A 128 3.67 4.82 10.80
CA PRO A 128 4.88 5.42 11.34
C PRO A 128 5.67 4.43 12.19
N ALA A 129 7.00 4.42 12.03
CA ALA A 129 7.87 3.59 12.86
C ALA A 129 7.87 4.03 14.34
N GLN A 130 7.51 5.30 14.60
CA GLN A 130 7.44 5.90 15.93
C GLN A 130 6.29 6.92 15.98
N GLY A 131 5.81 7.20 17.20
CA GLY A 131 4.73 8.15 17.44
C GLY A 131 3.34 7.55 17.32
N GLU A 132 2.34 8.41 17.15
CA GLU A 132 0.95 8.00 17.05
C GLU A 132 0.66 7.27 15.74
N GLY A 133 -0.09 6.16 15.83
CA GLY A 133 -0.54 5.43 14.66
C GLY A 133 -1.55 6.24 13.85
N VAL A 134 -1.58 5.99 12.54
CA VAL A 134 -2.39 6.71 11.56
C VAL A 134 -3.47 5.81 10.95
N PHE A 135 -4.45 6.42 10.30
CA PHE A 135 -5.51 5.74 9.57
C PHE A 135 -5.26 5.82 8.06
N PRO A 136 -5.45 4.74 7.29
CA PRO A 136 -6.21 3.55 7.65
C PRO A 136 -5.44 2.43 8.36
N ALA A 137 -4.12 2.54 8.55
CA ALA A 137 -3.31 1.47 9.16
C ALA A 137 -3.88 0.99 10.51
N ARG A 138 -4.39 1.88 11.36
CA ARG A 138 -4.98 1.51 12.65
C ARG A 138 -6.34 0.79 12.58
N TYR A 139 -6.98 0.66 11.43
CA TYR A 139 -8.27 -0.03 11.35
C TYR A 139 -8.11 -1.55 11.45
N PRO A 140 -9.06 -2.25 12.11
CA PRO A 140 -9.03 -3.70 12.19
C PRO A 140 -8.97 -4.37 10.81
N GLY A 141 -8.08 -5.37 10.67
CA GLY A 141 -7.89 -6.14 9.45
C GLY A 141 -6.99 -5.49 8.39
N VAL A 142 -6.60 -4.22 8.55
CA VAL A 142 -5.56 -3.60 7.71
C VAL A 142 -4.20 -4.05 8.20
N LEU A 143 -3.34 -4.53 7.29
CA LEU A 143 -1.95 -4.83 7.61
C LEU A 143 -1.17 -3.52 7.80
N ARG A 144 -0.65 -3.32 9.01
CA ARG A 144 0.15 -2.16 9.39
C ARG A 144 1.59 -2.42 9.00
N VAL A 145 2.09 -1.64 8.06
CA VAL A 145 3.44 -1.86 7.52
C VAL A 145 4.31 -0.64 7.73
N THR A 146 5.51 -0.85 8.26
CA THR A 146 6.51 0.21 8.39
C THR A 146 7.80 -0.13 7.64
N GLY A 147 8.81 0.70 7.84
CA GLY A 147 10.14 0.51 7.28
C GLY A 147 11.09 -0.19 8.25
N ASP A 148 11.94 -1.08 7.75
CA ASP A 148 13.05 -1.68 8.50
C ASP A 148 14.37 -1.54 7.74
N ALA A 149 15.31 -0.79 8.32
CA ALA A 149 16.62 -0.54 7.72
C ALA A 149 17.54 -1.77 7.74
N ARG A 150 17.19 -2.81 8.53
CA ARG A 150 17.91 -4.10 8.52
C ARG A 150 17.66 -4.87 7.23
N CYS A 151 16.47 -4.70 6.63
CA CYS A 151 16.04 -5.47 5.48
C CYS A 151 16.73 -4.99 4.19
N THR A 152 17.38 -5.93 3.51
CA THR A 152 17.74 -5.77 2.09
C THR A 152 16.48 -5.87 1.21
N PRO A 153 16.54 -5.56 -0.10
CA PRO A 153 15.36 -5.54 -0.96
C PRO A 153 14.54 -6.84 -0.97
N GLY A 154 15.17 -8.00 -0.75
CA GLY A 154 14.50 -9.30 -0.72
C GLY A 154 13.87 -9.68 0.62
N GLU A 155 14.02 -8.85 1.65
CA GLU A 155 13.73 -9.22 3.04
C GLU A 155 12.63 -8.35 3.67
N TRP A 156 11.98 -8.94 4.67
CA TRP A 156 11.02 -8.26 5.54
C TRP A 156 11.09 -8.81 6.96
N SER A 157 10.47 -8.08 7.88
CA SER A 157 10.40 -8.37 9.30
C SER A 157 8.95 -8.60 9.71
N TRP A 158 8.71 -9.63 10.53
CA TRP A 158 7.48 -9.77 11.30
C TRP A 158 7.70 -9.12 12.67
N LEU A 159 7.14 -7.92 12.84
CA LEU A 159 7.40 -7.10 14.01
C LEU A 159 6.50 -7.46 15.19
N ASP A 160 5.24 -7.78 14.92
CA ASP A 160 4.19 -8.04 15.92
C ASP A 160 4.18 -6.99 17.04
N SER A 161 4.24 -5.71 16.64
CA SER A 161 4.44 -4.60 17.56
C SER A 161 3.20 -3.71 17.65
N GLN A 162 3.23 -2.80 18.63
CA GLN A 162 2.19 -1.79 18.75
C GLN A 162 2.13 -0.87 17.53
N GLN A 163 3.27 -0.58 16.90
CA GLN A 163 3.40 0.35 15.78
C GLN A 163 3.03 -0.29 14.44
N ALA A 164 3.48 -1.52 14.19
CA ALA A 164 3.28 -2.22 12.93
C ALA A 164 3.31 -3.74 13.09
N ASP A 165 2.59 -4.44 12.22
CA ASP A 165 2.58 -5.90 12.14
C ASP A 165 3.84 -6.39 11.43
N PHE A 166 4.19 -5.73 10.32
CA PHE A 166 5.32 -6.06 9.47
C PHE A 166 6.14 -4.82 9.13
N ALA A 167 7.37 -5.04 8.69
CA ALA A 167 8.18 -4.02 8.05
C ALA A 167 9.00 -4.61 6.91
N ALA A 168 9.38 -3.80 5.94
CA ALA A 168 10.24 -4.25 4.85
C ALA A 168 11.27 -3.17 4.50
N CYS A 169 12.10 -3.46 3.51
CA CYS A 169 13.18 -2.59 3.04
C CYS A 169 12.69 -1.14 2.83
N VAL A 170 13.39 -0.20 3.46
CA VAL A 170 13.05 1.23 3.39
C VAL A 170 13.50 1.91 2.12
N GLN A 171 14.45 1.32 1.41
CA GLN A 171 15.15 1.97 0.30
C GLN A 171 14.31 1.89 -0.97
N GLY A 172 14.11 3.04 -1.60
CA GLY A 172 13.57 3.11 -2.96
C GLY A 172 14.67 2.88 -4.01
N SER A 173 14.26 2.81 -5.27
CA SER A 173 15.17 2.57 -6.40
C SER A 173 16.10 3.75 -6.72
N HIS A 174 15.83 4.92 -6.13
CA HIS A 174 16.63 6.14 -6.31
C HIS A 174 17.27 6.62 -5.01
N PRO A 175 18.51 7.15 -5.07
CA PRO A 175 19.19 7.70 -3.89
C PRO A 175 18.34 8.75 -3.17
N GLY A 176 18.31 8.67 -1.83
CA GLY A 176 17.57 9.60 -0.98
C GLY A 176 16.10 9.24 -0.75
N GLN A 177 15.54 8.25 -1.44
CA GLN A 177 14.20 7.74 -1.15
C GLN A 177 14.23 6.74 0.01
N SER A 178 13.58 7.10 1.12
CA SER A 178 13.45 6.22 2.29
C SER A 178 12.19 6.53 3.09
N GLY A 179 11.55 5.50 3.66
CA GLY A 179 10.48 5.68 4.63
C GLY A 179 9.50 4.52 4.75
N ALA A 180 8.53 4.68 5.66
CA ALA A 180 7.48 3.68 5.90
C ALA A 180 6.62 3.41 4.65
N SER A 181 6.41 4.41 3.79
CA SER A 181 5.71 4.25 2.51
C SER A 181 6.41 3.26 1.58
N LEU A 182 7.74 3.28 1.52
CA LEU A 182 8.53 2.34 0.72
C LEU A 182 8.57 0.95 1.36
N GLY A 183 8.66 0.86 2.69
CA GLY A 183 8.50 -0.41 3.40
C GLY A 183 7.13 -1.06 3.13
N CYS A 184 6.06 -0.27 3.13
CA CYS A 184 4.72 -0.73 2.77
C CYS A 184 4.64 -1.23 1.33
N ALA A 185 5.22 -0.49 0.38
CA ALA A 185 5.27 -0.86 -1.02
C ALA A 185 6.11 -2.13 -1.25
N ALA A 186 7.27 -2.24 -0.60
CA ALA A 186 8.13 -3.41 -0.66
C ALA A 186 7.40 -4.66 -0.15
N LEU A 187 6.75 -4.59 1.01
CA LEU A 187 5.93 -5.72 1.51
C LEU A 187 4.78 -6.06 0.56
N SER A 188 4.11 -5.04 0.01
CA SER A 188 3.07 -5.24 -1.01
C SER A 188 3.60 -5.95 -2.26
N GLY A 189 4.84 -5.65 -2.67
CA GLY A 189 5.55 -6.35 -3.73
C GLY A 189 5.83 -7.82 -3.41
N HIS A 190 6.28 -8.13 -2.19
CA HIS A 190 6.46 -9.52 -1.75
C HIS A 190 5.15 -10.31 -1.77
N ILE A 191 4.07 -9.70 -1.25
CA ILE A 191 2.73 -10.29 -1.28
C ILE A 191 2.27 -10.51 -2.73
N ALA A 192 2.46 -9.53 -3.61
CA ALA A 192 2.09 -9.66 -5.01
C ALA A 192 2.88 -10.76 -5.73
N GLY A 193 4.17 -10.92 -5.43
CA GLY A 193 5.00 -12.02 -5.92
C GLY A 193 4.42 -13.38 -5.51
N TYR A 194 4.15 -13.55 -4.22
CA TYR A 194 3.53 -14.77 -3.68
C TYR A 194 2.18 -15.09 -4.33
N LEU A 195 1.27 -14.10 -4.41
CA LEU A 195 -0.04 -14.24 -5.04
C LEU A 195 0.03 -14.54 -6.54
N GLY A 196 1.10 -14.12 -7.23
CA GLY A 196 1.33 -14.44 -8.63
C GLY A 196 1.60 -15.92 -8.88
N GLU A 197 2.16 -16.61 -7.88
CA GLU A 197 2.41 -18.04 -7.90
C GLU A 197 1.26 -18.83 -7.25
N HIS A 198 0.59 -18.24 -6.27
CA HIS A 198 -0.43 -18.86 -5.40
C HIS A 198 -1.77 -18.14 -5.55
N HIS A 199 -2.35 -18.20 -6.75
CA HIS A 199 -3.55 -17.44 -7.13
C HIS A 199 -4.80 -17.65 -6.26
N ASP A 200 -4.96 -18.84 -5.67
CA ASP A 200 -6.09 -19.19 -4.81
C ASP A 200 -5.83 -18.89 -3.33
N ALA A 201 -4.67 -18.33 -2.98
CA ALA A 201 -4.34 -18.02 -1.59
C ALA A 201 -5.26 -16.95 -1.01
N ASP A 202 -5.88 -17.29 0.12
CA ASP A 202 -6.67 -16.38 0.91
C ASP A 202 -5.80 -15.47 1.79
N ASN A 203 -6.43 -14.46 2.41
CA ASN A 203 -5.70 -13.49 3.23
C ASN A 203 -4.98 -14.14 4.44
N PRO A 204 -5.61 -15.06 5.20
CA PRO A 204 -4.90 -15.82 6.23
C PRO A 204 -3.65 -16.55 5.74
N GLN A 205 -3.70 -17.22 4.58
CA GLN A 205 -2.56 -17.91 4.00
C GLN A 205 -1.43 -16.94 3.63
N VAL A 206 -1.76 -15.77 3.09
CA VAL A 206 -0.77 -14.71 2.82
C VAL A 206 -0.10 -14.25 4.12
N VAL A 207 -0.87 -13.98 5.18
CA VAL A 207 -0.34 -13.54 6.47
C VAL A 207 0.54 -14.61 7.11
N GLN A 208 0.11 -15.87 7.08
CA GLN A 208 0.91 -17.00 7.58
C GLN A 208 2.22 -17.13 6.80
N TRP A 209 2.18 -16.98 5.47
CA TRP A 209 3.38 -17.01 4.63
C TRP A 209 4.35 -15.89 5.03
N LEU A 210 3.86 -14.66 5.21
CA LEU A 210 4.66 -13.51 5.66
C LEU A 210 5.31 -13.77 7.01
N GLN A 211 4.58 -14.32 7.98
CA GLN A 211 5.11 -14.62 9.32
C GLN A 211 6.19 -15.70 9.27
N THR A 212 5.98 -16.75 8.47
CA THR A 212 6.87 -17.93 8.39
C THR A 212 8.17 -17.62 7.67
N HIS A 213 8.16 -16.70 6.70
CA HIS A 213 9.31 -16.39 5.85
C HIS A 213 9.96 -15.04 6.17
N ALA A 214 9.53 -14.37 7.25
CA ALA A 214 10.16 -13.15 7.71
C ALA A 214 11.64 -13.41 8.07
N ARG A 215 12.52 -12.53 7.61
CA ARG A 215 13.96 -12.60 7.90
C ARG A 215 14.23 -12.27 9.36
N TYR A 216 13.53 -11.29 9.88
CA TYR A 216 13.68 -10.80 11.25
C TYR A 216 12.35 -10.92 12.00
N HIS A 217 12.45 -11.25 13.29
CA HIS A 217 11.32 -11.29 14.21
C HIS A 217 11.50 -10.23 15.30
N GLY A 218 10.45 -9.45 15.50
CA GLY A 218 10.41 -8.35 16.45
C GLY A 218 11.10 -7.06 16.00
N PRO A 219 10.88 -5.95 16.74
CA PRO A 219 11.50 -4.65 16.47
C PRO A 219 13.02 -4.67 16.53
N GLU A 220 13.67 -3.79 15.75
CA GLU A 220 15.10 -3.53 15.88
C GLU A 220 15.39 -3.03 17.31
N ARG A 221 16.23 -3.77 18.03
CA ARG A 221 16.81 -3.31 19.30
C ARG A 221 18.20 -2.80 19.00
N ARG A 222 18.34 -1.48 18.81
CA ARG A 222 19.66 -0.87 18.80
C ARG A 222 20.21 -0.95 20.22
N GLY A 223 21.10 -1.90 20.47
CA GLY A 223 21.85 -1.97 21.73
C GLY A 223 22.60 -0.67 21.90
N TRP A 224 22.40 0.01 23.03
CA TRP A 224 23.34 1.04 23.46
C TRP A 224 24.67 0.32 23.79
N PRO A 225 25.83 0.80 23.30
CA PRO A 225 27.11 0.23 23.68
C PRO A 225 27.38 0.33 25.18
#